data_AF-Q9GK18-F1
#
_entry.id   AF-Q9GK18-F1
#
_cell.length_a   1.000
_cell.length_b   1.000
_cell.length_c   1.000
_cell.angle_alpha   90.00
_cell.angle_beta   90.00
_cell.angle_gamma   90.00
#
_symmetry.space_group_name_H-M   'P 1'
#
loop_
_entity.id
_entity.type
_entity.pdbx_description
1 polymer ?
#
loop_
_entity_poly.entity_id
_entity_poly.type
_entity_poly.pdbx_seq_one_letter_code
_entity_poly.pdbx_strand_id
1 'polypeptide(L)'
;PPKLHQFAYVTDGACSGEEILSMELIIMKALKWHLSPLTIVSWLNVYMQVAYLNDLYEVLLPQYPQHIFIQIAELLDLCVLDVGCLEFPYGVLAASALYHFSSSELMQKVSGYQWCDIENCVKWMV
;
A
#
# COMPACT_ATOMS: atom_id res chain seq x y z
N PRO A 1 -16.54 10.17 -0.38
CA PRO A 1 -16.17 9.95 1.04
C PRO A 1 -17.43 10.03 1.93
N PRO A 2 -17.47 9.33 3.08
CA PRO A 2 -18.47 9.54 4.12
C PRO A 2 -18.52 11.02 4.57
N LYS A 3 -19.65 11.46 5.11
CA LYS A 3 -19.84 12.82 5.66
C LYS A 3 -19.22 12.93 7.05
N LEU A 4 -18.88 14.15 7.48
CA LEU A 4 -18.27 14.42 8.78
C LEU A 4 -19.02 13.77 9.96
N HIS A 5 -20.35 13.86 9.99
CA HIS A 5 -21.15 13.26 11.06
C HIS A 5 -21.06 11.72 11.09
N GLN A 6 -20.76 11.06 9.96
CA GLN A 6 -20.57 9.60 9.91
C GLN A 6 -19.22 9.20 10.52
N PHE A 7 -18.18 10.02 10.33
CA PHE A 7 -16.89 9.84 11.01
C PHE A 7 -16.99 10.11 12.51
N ALA A 8 -17.72 11.15 12.94
CA ALA A 8 -17.97 11.35 14.38
C ALA A 8 -18.75 10.17 14.98
N TYR A 9 -19.79 9.70 14.28
CA TYR A 9 -20.61 8.58 14.72
C TYR A 9 -19.82 7.28 14.95
N VAL A 10 -18.87 6.92 14.08
CA VAL A 10 -18.09 5.67 14.23
C VAL A 10 -17.15 5.68 15.44
N THR A 11 -16.88 6.85 16.03
CA THR A 11 -16.08 6.98 17.25
C THR A 11 -16.87 6.75 18.54
N ASP A 12 -18.16 6.42 18.46
CA ASP A 12 -19.05 6.19 19.61
C ASP A 12 -19.05 7.36 20.62
N GLY A 13 -19.06 8.59 20.08
CA GLY A 13 -19.09 9.82 20.88
C GLY A 13 -17.73 10.26 21.44
N ALA A 14 -16.64 9.53 21.17
CA ALA A 14 -15.29 9.92 21.62
C ALA A 14 -14.74 11.16 20.90
N CYS A 15 -15.16 11.40 19.65
CA CYS A 15 -14.77 12.59 18.87
C CYS A 15 -16.00 13.30 18.27
N SER A 16 -16.06 14.62 18.44
CA SER A 16 -17.03 15.50 17.78
C SER A 16 -16.57 15.91 16.37
N GLY A 17 -17.51 16.43 15.57
CA GLY A 17 -17.19 16.96 14.24
C GLY A 17 -16.21 18.14 14.27
N GLU A 18 -16.31 19.01 15.28
CA GLU A 18 -15.42 20.17 15.45
C GLU A 18 -13.98 19.75 15.79
N GLU A 19 -13.82 18.71 16.60
CA GLU A 19 -12.50 18.13 16.92
C GLU A 19 -11.87 17.50 15.67
N ILE A 20 -12.66 16.79 14.86
CA ILE A 20 -12.20 16.21 13.59
C ILE A 20 -11.74 17.31 12.62
N LEU A 21 -12.52 18.39 12.43
CA LEU A 21 -12.12 19.51 11.56
C LEU A 21 -10.87 20.22 12.06
N SER A 22 -10.75 20.39 13.38
CA SER A 22 -9.56 20.98 14.00
C SER A 22 -8.33 20.11 13.76
N MET A 23 -8.46 18.79 13.96
CA MET A 23 -7.37 17.83 13.75
C MET A 23 -6.98 17.71 12.27
N GLU A 24 -7.95 17.75 11.35
CA GLU A 24 -7.70 17.75 9.90
C GLU A 24 -6.73 18.88 9.52
N LEU A 25 -7.01 20.13 9.96
CA LEU A 25 -6.13 21.26 9.71
C LEU A 25 -4.77 21.12 10.38
N ILE A 26 -4.70 20.55 11.59
CA ILE A 26 -3.44 20.31 12.30
C ILE A 26 -2.57 19.34 11.50
N ILE A 27 -3.11 18.18 11.09
CA ILE A 27 -2.39 17.16 10.33
C ILE A 27 -1.92 17.73 8.98
N MET A 28 -2.80 18.36 8.21
CA MET A 28 -2.45 18.89 6.88
C MET A 28 -1.35 19.96 6.96
N LYS A 29 -1.42 20.87 7.94
CA LYS A 29 -0.39 21.89 8.16
C LYS A 29 0.92 21.28 8.66
N ALA A 30 0.88 20.31 9.57
CA ALA A 30 2.07 19.63 10.09
C ALA A 30 2.81 18.87 8.98
N LEU A 31 2.07 18.21 8.08
CA LEU A 31 2.60 17.53 6.90
C LEU A 31 2.94 18.50 5.75
N LYS A 32 2.79 19.81 5.94
CA LYS A 32 3.03 20.86 4.93
C LYS A 32 2.28 20.60 3.62
N TRP A 33 1.07 20.05 3.71
CA TRP A 33 0.22 19.70 2.58
C TRP A 33 0.82 18.64 1.64
N HIS A 34 1.85 17.90 2.06
CA HIS A 34 2.38 16.76 1.32
C HIS A 34 1.50 15.51 1.53
N LEU A 35 0.33 15.48 0.87
CA LEU A 35 -0.70 14.45 1.02
C LEU A 35 -0.81 13.49 -0.18
N SER A 36 0.18 13.49 -1.07
CA SER A 36 0.22 12.66 -2.29
C SER A 36 1.36 11.64 -2.29
N PRO A 37 1.47 10.75 -1.28
CA PRO A 37 2.49 9.70 -1.27
C PRO A 37 2.14 8.55 -2.22
N LEU A 38 3.16 7.84 -2.72
CA LEU A 38 2.98 6.50 -3.27
C LEU A 38 2.85 5.52 -2.09
N THR A 39 1.63 5.09 -1.78
CA THR A 39 1.33 4.15 -0.70
C THR A 39 1.77 2.72 -1.02
N ILE A 40 1.84 1.86 -0.01
CA ILE A 40 2.19 0.43 -0.16
C ILE A 40 1.27 -0.26 -1.20
N VAL A 41 -0.05 -0.10 -1.06
CA VAL A 41 -1.02 -0.67 -2.01
C VAL A 41 -0.93 -0.04 -3.42
N SER A 42 -0.49 1.22 -3.55
CA SER A 42 -0.27 1.83 -4.86
C SER A 42 0.87 1.14 -5.62
N TRP A 43 1.94 0.74 -4.92
CA TRP A 43 3.02 -0.06 -5.51
C TRP A 43 2.55 -1.46 -5.91
N LEU A 44 1.77 -2.13 -5.07
CA LEU A 44 1.18 -3.43 -5.44
C LEU A 44 0.35 -3.32 -6.73
N ASN A 45 -0.46 -2.26 -6.89
CA ASN A 45 -1.22 -2.03 -8.12
C ASN A 45 -0.30 -1.91 -9.35
N VAL A 46 0.80 -1.16 -9.24
CA VAL A 46 1.79 -1.05 -10.34
C VAL A 46 2.38 -2.42 -10.68
N TYR A 47 2.83 -3.17 -9.67
CA TYR A 47 3.46 -4.47 -9.88
C TYR A 47 2.50 -5.49 -10.51
N MET A 48 1.25 -5.52 -10.04
CA MET A 48 0.22 -6.39 -10.60
C MET A 48 -0.13 -5.98 -12.04
N GLN A 49 -0.23 -4.68 -12.33
CA GLN A 49 -0.46 -4.23 -13.71
C GLN A 49 0.66 -4.66 -14.66
N VAL A 50 1.92 -4.53 -14.23
CA VAL A 50 3.08 -4.95 -15.03
C VAL A 50 3.16 -6.48 -15.17
N ALA A 51 2.75 -7.24 -14.16
CA ALA A 51 2.73 -8.70 -14.19
C ALA A 51 1.82 -9.26 -15.30
N TYR A 52 0.69 -8.58 -15.55
CA TYR A 52 -0.36 -9.02 -16.51
C TYR A 52 -0.44 -8.14 -17.77
N LEU A 53 0.59 -7.33 -18.02
CA LEU A 53 0.63 -6.47 -19.20
C LEU A 53 0.59 -7.29 -20.49
N ASN A 54 -0.29 -6.90 -21.41
CA ASN A 54 -0.42 -7.51 -22.74
C ASN A 54 0.36 -6.72 -23.80
N ASP A 55 0.37 -7.22 -25.04
CA ASP A 55 1.07 -6.61 -26.18
C ASP A 55 0.51 -5.23 -26.60
N LEU A 56 -0.64 -4.82 -26.05
CA LEU A 56 -1.21 -3.49 -26.26
C LEU A 56 -0.60 -2.43 -25.31
N TYR A 57 0.22 -2.87 -24.34
CA TYR A 57 0.93 -2.02 -23.36
C TYR A 57 0.04 -1.00 -22.65
N GLU A 58 -1.23 -1.35 -22.43
CA GLU A 58 -2.19 -0.46 -21.80
C GLU A 58 -2.08 -0.53 -20.28
N VAL A 59 -1.30 0.39 -19.71
CA VAL A 59 -0.98 0.41 -18.27
C VAL A 59 -2.10 1.06 -17.43
N LEU A 60 -2.93 1.90 -18.03
CA LEU A 60 -3.93 2.69 -17.28
C LEU A 60 -5.25 1.95 -17.06
N LEU A 61 -5.54 0.91 -17.84
CA LEU A 61 -6.69 0.05 -17.62
C LEU A 61 -6.27 -1.13 -16.73
N PRO A 62 -6.87 -1.32 -15.54
CA PRO A 62 -6.52 -2.41 -14.65
C PRO A 62 -6.84 -3.77 -15.29
N GLN A 63 -5.81 -4.59 -15.50
CA GLN A 63 -5.89 -5.85 -16.23
C GLN A 63 -5.22 -7.01 -15.46
N TYR A 64 -5.60 -7.23 -14.21
CA TYR A 64 -5.05 -8.33 -13.39
C TYR A 64 -6.13 -9.04 -12.56
N PRO A 65 -5.90 -10.32 -12.17
CA PRO A 65 -6.84 -11.09 -11.37
C PRO A 65 -7.03 -10.48 -9.97
N GLN A 66 -8.29 -10.12 -9.66
CA GLN A 66 -8.63 -9.44 -8.41
C GLN A 66 -8.39 -10.32 -7.17
N HIS A 67 -8.62 -11.63 -7.26
CA HIS A 67 -8.44 -12.53 -6.13
C HIS A 67 -6.98 -12.61 -5.66
N ILE A 68 -6.02 -12.59 -6.59
CA ILE A 68 -4.58 -12.59 -6.26
C ILE A 68 -4.19 -11.26 -5.63
N PHE A 69 -4.68 -10.14 -6.18
CA PHE A 69 -4.45 -8.82 -5.61
C PHE A 69 -4.91 -8.74 -4.15
N ILE A 70 -6.12 -9.24 -3.85
CA ILE A 70 -6.67 -9.24 -2.49
C ILE A 70 -5.79 -10.08 -1.54
N GLN A 71 -5.37 -11.28 -1.96
CA GLN A 71 -4.53 -12.13 -1.11
C GLN A 71 -3.18 -11.48 -0.73
N ILE A 72 -2.55 -10.79 -1.67
CA ILE A 72 -1.30 -10.07 -1.40
C ILE A 72 -1.57 -8.82 -0.53
N ALA A 73 -2.67 -8.12 -0.79
CA ALA A 73 -3.08 -6.96 0.01
C ALA A 73 -3.37 -7.34 1.47
N GLU A 74 -4.00 -8.49 1.72
CA GLU A 74 -4.24 -9.01 3.08
C GLU A 74 -2.94 -9.23 3.86
N LEU A 75 -1.89 -9.75 3.21
CA LEU A 75 -0.57 -9.88 3.83
C LEU A 75 0.02 -8.49 4.17
N LEU A 76 -0.08 -7.54 3.26
CA LEU A 76 0.41 -6.17 3.48
C LEU A 76 -0.35 -5.46 4.59
N ASP A 77 -1.67 -5.63 4.68
CA ASP A 77 -2.50 -5.08 5.75
C ASP A 77 -2.06 -5.64 7.11
N LEU A 78 -1.70 -6.93 7.19
CA LEU A 78 -1.12 -7.54 8.39
C LEU A 78 0.25 -6.94 8.73
N CYS A 79 1.12 -6.74 7.74
CA CYS A 79 2.44 -6.16 7.94
C CYS A 79 2.38 -4.72 8.47
N VAL A 80 1.40 -3.92 8.04
CA VAL A 80 1.23 -2.52 8.47
C VAL A 80 0.79 -2.40 9.94
N LEU A 81 0.31 -3.49 10.54
CA LEU A 81 0.01 -3.54 11.98
C LEU A 81 1.28 -3.56 12.85
N ASP A 82 2.43 -3.96 12.30
CA ASP A 82 3.73 -3.86 12.95
C ASP A 82 4.48 -2.60 12.49
N VAL A 83 4.87 -1.76 13.44
CA VAL A 83 5.62 -0.51 13.17
C VAL A 83 6.98 -0.76 12.52
N GLY A 84 7.55 -1.96 12.66
CA GLY A 84 8.78 -2.38 12.00
C GLY A 84 8.71 -2.31 10.47
N CYS A 85 7.51 -2.32 9.88
CA CYS A 85 7.35 -2.14 8.44
C CYS A 85 7.94 -0.81 7.93
N LEU A 86 8.00 0.22 8.79
CA LEU A 86 8.47 1.56 8.45
C LEU A 86 10.00 1.62 8.25
N GLU A 87 10.74 0.56 8.58
CA GLU A 87 12.17 0.43 8.24
C GLU A 87 12.39 0.16 6.75
N PHE A 88 11.34 -0.27 6.03
CA PHE A 88 11.41 -0.61 4.61
C PHE A 88 10.66 0.41 3.74
N PRO A 89 11.19 0.76 2.54
CA PRO A 89 10.45 1.56 1.58
C PRO A 89 9.12 0.89 1.19
N TYR A 90 8.07 1.67 0.97
CA TYR A 90 6.74 1.13 0.62
C TYR A 90 6.73 0.26 -0.64
N GLY A 91 7.61 0.55 -1.62
CA GLY A 91 7.79 -0.30 -2.79
C GLY A 91 8.47 -1.64 -2.47
N VAL A 92 9.44 -1.64 -1.53
CA VAL A 92 10.12 -2.87 -1.08
C VAL A 92 9.16 -3.76 -0.28
N LEU A 93 8.31 -3.19 0.57
CA LEU A 93 7.23 -3.92 1.25
C LEU A 93 6.30 -4.61 0.24
N ALA A 94 5.79 -3.86 -0.73
CA ALA A 94 4.90 -4.39 -1.76
C ALA A 94 5.58 -5.47 -2.63
N ALA A 95 6.86 -5.29 -2.99
CA ALA A 95 7.63 -6.26 -3.77
C ALA A 95 7.90 -7.54 -2.97
N SER A 96 8.20 -7.42 -1.68
CA SER A 96 8.44 -8.55 -0.77
C SER A 96 7.16 -9.37 -0.55
N ALA A 97 6.02 -8.70 -0.35
CA ALA A 97 4.73 -9.39 -0.27
C ALA A 97 4.41 -10.11 -1.59
N LEU A 98 4.60 -9.46 -2.74
CA LEU A 98 4.43 -10.12 -4.04
C LEU A 98 5.32 -11.35 -4.20
N TYR A 99 6.57 -11.30 -3.73
CA TYR A 99 7.51 -12.42 -3.76
C TYR A 99 6.95 -13.65 -3.01
N HIS A 100 6.33 -13.47 -1.84
CA HIS A 100 5.74 -14.58 -1.07
C HIS A 100 4.61 -15.32 -1.79
N PHE A 101 3.96 -14.68 -2.77
CA PHE A 101 2.90 -15.28 -3.58
C PHE A 101 3.36 -15.70 -4.99
N SER A 102 4.64 -15.50 -5.32
CA SER A 102 5.15 -15.71 -6.67
C SER A 102 6.58 -16.25 -6.67
N SER A 103 7.50 -15.56 -7.34
CA SER A 103 8.90 -15.95 -7.47
C SER A 103 9.81 -14.73 -7.52
N SER A 104 11.11 -14.95 -7.35
CA SER A 104 12.11 -13.89 -7.47
C SER A 104 12.09 -13.28 -8.87
N GLU A 105 11.97 -14.10 -9.91
CA GLU A 105 11.97 -13.65 -11.30
C GLU A 105 10.79 -12.73 -11.61
N LEU A 106 9.58 -13.08 -11.14
CA LEU A 106 8.41 -12.22 -11.34
C LEU A 106 8.57 -10.90 -10.57
N MET A 107 8.96 -10.97 -9.30
CA MET A 107 9.18 -9.79 -8.46
C MET A 107 10.21 -8.83 -9.10
N GLN A 108 11.36 -9.35 -9.56
CA GLN A 108 12.38 -8.54 -10.23
C GLN A 108 11.85 -7.92 -11.53
N LYS A 109 11.11 -8.70 -12.34
CA LYS A 109 10.54 -8.24 -13.61
C LYS A 109 9.59 -7.05 -13.41
N VAL A 110 8.72 -7.10 -12.40
CA VAL A 110 7.65 -6.10 -12.25
C VAL A 110 8.01 -4.92 -11.37
N SER A 111 8.96 -5.10 -10.45
CA SER A 111 9.39 -4.05 -9.52
C SER A 111 10.72 -3.39 -9.88
N GLY A 112 11.57 -4.09 -10.63
CA GLY A 112 12.93 -3.65 -10.96
C GLY A 112 13.96 -3.83 -9.84
N TYR A 113 13.54 -4.22 -8.63
CA TYR A 113 14.46 -4.53 -7.53
C TYR A 113 15.22 -5.83 -7.78
N GLN A 114 16.42 -5.93 -7.23
CA GLN A 114 17.17 -7.17 -7.14
C GLN A 114 16.83 -7.92 -5.84
N TRP A 115 17.21 -9.20 -5.76
CA TRP A 115 16.98 -9.99 -4.53
C TRP A 115 17.61 -9.34 -3.29
N CYS A 116 18.83 -8.81 -3.42
CA CYS A 116 19.53 -8.15 -2.33
C CYS A 116 18.81 -6.89 -1.80
N ASP A 117 17.99 -6.24 -2.62
CA ASP A 117 17.25 -5.04 -2.22
C ASP A 117 16.05 -5.39 -1.32
N ILE A 118 15.48 -6.59 -1.50
CA ILE A 118 14.28 -7.04 -0.77
C ILE A 118 14.57 -8.09 0.29
N GLU A 119 15.76 -8.72 0.30
CA GLU A 119 16.09 -9.87 1.14
C GLU A 119 15.78 -9.65 2.62
N ASN A 120 16.17 -8.49 3.17
CA ASN A 120 15.91 -8.16 4.57
C ASN A 120 14.42 -8.00 4.86
N CYS A 121 13.67 -7.40 3.93
CA CYS A 121 12.23 -7.21 4.07
C CYS A 121 11.47 -8.54 3.96
N VAL A 122 11.88 -9.42 3.05
CA VAL A 122 11.34 -10.78 2.93
C VAL A 122 11.60 -11.57 4.22
N LYS A 123 12.80 -11.48 4.79
CA LYS A 123 13.11 -12.15 6.06
C LYS A 123 12.30 -11.61 7.24
N TRP A 124 12.00 -10.31 7.25
CA TRP A 124 11.17 -9.69 8.28
C TRP A 124 9.68 -10.05 8.15
N MET A 125 9.21 -10.32 6.93
CA MET A 125 7.81 -10.67 6.64
C MET A 125 7.46 -12.14 6.96
N VAL A 126 8.44 -12.94 7.42
CA VAL A 126 8.31 -14.35 7.88
C VAL A 126 8.14 -14.41 9.38
#